data_AF-A0A8X6V7Q7-F1
#
_entry.id   AF-A0A8X6V7Q7-F1
#
_cell.length_a   1.000
_cell.length_b   1.000
_cell.length_c   1.000
_cell.angle_alpha   90.00
_cell.angle_beta   90.00
_cell.angle_gamma   90.00
#
_symmetry.space_group_name_H-M   'P 1'
#
loop_
_entity.id
_entity.type
_entity.pdbx_description
1 polymer ?
#
loop_
_entity_poly.entity_id
_entity_poly.type
_entity_poly.pdbx_seq_one_letter_code
_entity_poly.pdbx_strand_id
1 'polypeptide(L)' 'MAFLLKDSPECTKSELNLFALPPTQTVIERGHWVQFHPIANVSDGGRIEFVISGSGEEYLDLSQTQLYVRAKIL' A
#
# COMPACT_ATOMS: atom_id res chain seq x y z
N MET A 1 15.52 -4.91 -1.92
CA MET A 1 16.46 -3.83 -2.27
C MET A 1 15.75 -2.87 -3.20
N ALA A 2 15.64 -1.60 -2.81
CA ALA A 2 15.10 -0.56 -3.68
C ALA A 2 16.17 -0.15 -4.71
N PHE A 3 15.79 -0.06 -5.99
CA PHE A 3 16.66 0.51 -7.01
C PHE A 3 16.69 2.03 -6.83
N LEU A 4 17.86 2.58 -6.45
CA LEU A 4 18.04 4.02 -6.30
C LEU A 4 18.37 4.63 -7.67
N LEU A 5 17.56 5.59 -8.11
CA LEU A 5 17.90 6.41 -9.28
C LEU A 5 19.05 7.34 -8.90
N LYS A 6 20.12 7.34 -9.72
CA LYS A 6 21.28 8.21 -9.51
C LYS A 6 20.83 9.68 -9.46
N ASP A 7 21.34 10.43 -8.49
CA ASP A 7 21.04 11.86 -8.23
C ASP A 7 19.60 12.15 -7.79
N SER A 8 18.80 11.11 -7.48
CA SER A 8 17.49 11.28 -6.86
C SER A 8 17.63 11.81 -5.42
N PRO A 9 16.90 12.89 -5.04
CA PRO A 9 16.85 13.33 -3.66
C PRO A 9 16.05 12.34 -2.78
N GLU A 10 16.20 12.45 -1.46
CA GLU A 10 15.40 11.69 -0.50
C GLU A 10 13.94 12.17 -0.51
N CYS A 11 13.00 11.23 -0.34
CA CYS A 11 11.57 11.50 -0.39
C CYS A 11 11.11 12.47 0.72
N THR A 12 10.64 13.64 0.30
CA THR A 12 9.86 14.60 1.08
C THR A 12 8.57 14.91 0.29
N LYS A 13 7.49 15.37 0.96
CA LYS A 13 6.19 15.61 0.31
C LYS A 13 6.37 16.45 -0.98
N SER A 14 6.09 15.84 -2.13
CA SER A 14 6.49 16.34 -3.46
C SER A 14 5.34 16.93 -4.29
N GLU A 15 4.16 17.12 -3.69
CA GLU A 15 2.89 17.43 -4.37
C GLU A 15 2.93 18.66 -5.31
N LEU A 16 3.93 19.54 -5.16
CA LEU A 16 4.09 20.76 -5.96
C LEU A 16 5.26 20.74 -6.97
N ASN A 17 6.06 19.67 -7.03
CA ASN A 17 7.30 19.66 -7.83
C ASN A 17 7.18 18.75 -9.07
N LEU A 18 6.48 19.23 -10.10
CA LEU A 18 6.17 18.47 -11.33
C LEU A 18 7.37 18.21 -12.26
N PHE A 19 8.44 19.02 -12.18
CA PHE A 19 9.54 18.99 -13.16
C PHE A 19 10.88 18.51 -12.59
N ALA A 20 10.98 18.33 -11.28
CA ALA A 20 12.16 17.74 -10.67
C ALA A 20 12.16 16.23 -10.82
N LEU A 21 13.36 15.64 -10.74
CA LEU A 21 13.52 14.20 -10.58
C LEU A 21 12.68 13.74 -9.37
N PRO A 22 11.82 12.72 -9.52
CA PRO A 22 11.04 12.18 -8.42
C PRO A 22 11.99 11.69 -7.32
N PRO A 23 11.78 12.07 -6.05
CA PRO A 23 12.62 11.61 -4.98
C PRO A 23 12.40 10.12 -4.72
N THR A 24 13.42 9.45 -4.19
CA THR A 24 13.36 8.02 -3.89
C THR A 24 13.07 7.82 -2.41
N GLN A 25 12.15 6.91 -2.07
CA GLN A 25 11.89 6.53 -0.68
C GLN A 25 13.06 5.69 -0.16
N THR A 26 13.81 6.24 0.79
CA THR A 26 14.98 5.59 1.42
C THR A 26 14.71 5.16 2.87
N VAL A 27 13.66 5.67 3.50
CA VAL A 27 13.35 5.44 4.92
C VAL A 27 12.74 4.05 5.16
N ILE A 28 11.94 3.55 4.22
CA ILE A 28 11.30 2.23 4.32
C ILE A 28 12.22 1.19 3.69
N GLU A 29 12.98 0.47 4.51
CA GLU A 29 13.96 -0.52 4.04
C GLU A 29 13.32 -1.85 3.63
N ARG A 30 12.24 -2.23 4.31
CA ARG A 30 11.54 -3.50 4.11
C ARG A 30 10.06 -3.37 4.47
N GLY A 31 9.24 -4.10 3.73
CA GLY A 31 7.83 -4.31 4.02
C GLY A 31 7.48 -5.77 3.76
N HIS A 32 6.33 -6.19 4.28
CA HIS A 32 5.79 -7.51 4.01
C HIS A 32 4.30 -7.40 3.70
N TRP A 33 3.78 -8.40 2.98
CA TRP A 33 2.36 -8.47 2.66
C TRP A 33 1.65 -9.36 3.66
N VAL A 34 0.55 -8.86 4.22
CA VAL A 34 -0.36 -9.65 5.06
C VAL A 34 -1.70 -9.73 4.36
N GLN A 35 -2.24 -10.94 4.27
CA GLN A 35 -3.54 -11.18 3.67
C GLN A 35 -4.62 -11.21 4.74
N PHE A 36 -5.65 -10.40 4.55
CA PHE A 36 -6.85 -10.40 5.39
C PHE A 36 -8.04 -10.93 4.60
N HIS A 37 -8.89 -11.70 5.28
CA HIS A 37 -10.15 -12.18 4.72
C HIS A 37 -11.32 -11.31 5.22
N PRO A 38 -12.41 -11.23 4.46
CA PRO A 38 -13.63 -10.55 4.91
C PRO A 38 -14.14 -11.13 6.23
N ILE A 39 -14.70 -10.28 7.08
CA ILE A 39 -15.30 -10.70 8.37
C ILE A 39 -16.57 -11.52 8.13
N ALA A 40 -17.32 -11.17 7.09
CA ALA A 40 -18.59 -11.76 6.73
C ALA A 40 -18.56 -12.37 5.33
N ASN A 41 -19.46 -13.32 5.10
CA ASN A 41 -19.68 -13.89 3.76
C ASN A 41 -20.17 -12.81 2.80
N VAL A 42 -19.67 -12.87 1.56
CA VAL A 42 -20.10 -11.97 0.49
C VAL A 42 -21.52 -12.32 0.08
N SER A 43 -22.43 -11.35 0.17
CA SER A 43 -23.82 -11.47 -0.27
C SER A 43 -24.15 -10.41 -1.32
N ASP A 44 -25.20 -10.65 -2.11
CA ASP A 44 -25.67 -9.67 -3.08
C ASP A 44 -26.10 -8.37 -2.37
N GLY A 45 -25.62 -7.23 -2.86
CA GLY A 45 -25.80 -5.91 -2.24
C GLY A 45 -25.18 -5.72 -0.85
N GLY A 46 -24.43 -6.70 -0.32
CA GLY A 46 -23.82 -6.65 1.01
C GLY A 46 -22.52 -5.83 1.04
N ARG A 47 -22.20 -5.24 2.19
CA ARG A 47 -20.90 -4.61 2.43
C ARG A 47 -19.83 -5.67 2.67
N ILE A 48 -18.65 -5.47 2.09
CA ILE A 48 -17.47 -6.29 2.38
C ILE A 48 -16.61 -5.52 3.38
N GLU A 49 -16.46 -6.06 4.58
CA GLU A 49 -15.74 -5.42 5.68
C GLU A 49 -14.51 -6.25 6.07
N PHE A 50 -13.42 -5.55 6.34
CA PHE A 50 -12.15 -6.11 6.79
C PHE A 50 -11.73 -5.42 8.08
N VAL A 51 -11.17 -6.19 9.02
CA VAL A 51 -10.54 -5.65 10.24
C VAL A 51 -9.05 -5.91 10.14
N ILE A 52 -8.28 -4.83 10.17
CA ILE A 52 -6.82 -4.84 10.15
C ILE A 52 -6.36 -4.34 11.52
N SER A 53 -5.98 -5.26 12.40
CA SER A 53 -5.45 -4.93 13.72
C SER A 53 -3.99 -4.52 13.60
N GLY A 54 -3.60 -3.42 14.25
CA GLY A 54 -2.18 -3.04 14.34
C GLY A 54 -1.40 -4.03 15.21
N SER A 55 -0.18 -4.35 14.79
CA SER A 55 0.73 -5.23 15.56
C SER A 55 1.47 -4.50 16.69
N GLY A 56 1.40 -3.17 16.73
CA GLY A 56 2.11 -2.32 17.70
C GLY A 56 3.57 -2.04 17.34
N GLU A 57 4.19 -2.95 16.59
CA GLU A 57 5.60 -2.88 16.17
C GLU A 57 5.76 -2.42 14.71
N GLU A 58 4.69 -2.48 13.91
CA GLU A 58 4.75 -2.25 12.48
C GLU A 58 3.73 -1.19 12.04
N TYR A 59 4.08 -0.48 10.98
CA TYR A 59 3.22 0.52 10.36
C TYR A 59 2.53 -0.06 9.13
N LEU A 60 1.26 0.30 8.95
CA LEU A 60 0.50 -0.03 7.74
C LEU A 60 0.74 1.04 6.67
N ASP A 61 1.29 0.62 5.53
CA ASP A 61 1.39 1.47 4.34
C ASP A 61 0.06 1.49 3.57
N LEU A 62 -0.72 2.55 3.78
CA LEU A 62 -2.00 2.76 3.10
C LEU A 62 -1.84 2.95 1.59
N SER A 63 -0.72 3.53 1.13
CA SER A 63 -0.47 3.77 -0.29
C SER A 63 -0.21 2.48 -1.08
N GLN A 64 0.21 1.42 -0.37
CA GLN A 64 0.45 0.09 -0.92
C GLN A 64 -0.64 -0.91 -0.54
N THR A 65 -1.76 -0.48 0.06
CA THR A 65 -2.87 -1.41 0.34
C THR A 65 -3.62 -1.76 -0.94
N GLN A 66 -3.84 -3.06 -1.18
CA GLN A 66 -4.51 -3.56 -2.38
C GLN A 66 -5.70 -4.45 -2.02
N LEU A 67 -6.80 -4.33 -2.78
CA LEU A 67 -7.94 -5.24 -2.71
C LEU A 67 -7.78 -6.34 -3.77
N TYR A 68 -7.61 -7.58 -3.34
CA TYR A 68 -7.58 -8.72 -4.24
C TYR A 68 -9.00 -9.24 -4.52
N VAL A 69 -9.43 -9.18 -5.78
CA VAL A 69 -10.75 -9.64 -6.22
C VAL A 69 -10.60 -10.76 -7.24
N ARG A 70 -11.15 -11.95 -6.91
CA ARG A 70 -11.29 -13.05 -7.87
C ARG A 70 -12.78 -13.25 -8.17
N ALA A 71 -13.21 -12.77 -9.34
CA ALA A 71 -14.59 -12.85 -9.79
C ALA A 71 -14.70 -13.57 -11.14
N LYS A 72 -15.90 -14.11 -11.43
CA LYS A 72 -16.26 -14.63 -12.75
C LYS A 72 -16.97 -13.52 -13.52
N ILE A 73 -16.52 -13.25 -14.75
CA ILE A 73 -17.22 -12.35 -15.68
C ILE A 73 -18.35 -13.15 -16.34
N LEU A 74 -19.53 -12.54 -16.41
CA LEU A 74 -20.72 -13.11 -17.07
C LEU A 74 -20.72 -12.85 -18.57
#